data_AF-A0A8H7ZNM1-F1
#
_entry.id   AF-A0A8H7ZNM1-F1
#
_cell.length_a   1.000
_cell.length_b   1.000
_cell.length_c   1.000
_cell.angle_alpha   90.00
_cell.angle_beta   90.00
_cell.angle_gamma   90.00
#
_symmetry.space_group_name_H-M   'P 1'
#
loop_
_entity.id
_entity.type
_entity.pdbx_description
1 polymer ?
#
loop_
_entity_poly.entity_id
_entity_poly.type
_entity_poly.pdbx_seq_one_letter_code
_entity_poly.pdbx_strand_id
1 'polypeptide(L)'
;MNNRVGLSAVLECPGSLLTIAMALRARSLRTRMLVLEMLSAVCLIPGGHRPVVQAMSDLVGCLGERARFETVINCLNLYGGVRGWPGPNERTVEVQAACLSFLNSLIYGGPGGTSLEFRMHLRFEFTILGIESLLQRLRSVVNEYLETQLHIYESRALADEEEVAARAGLPLGGLQPSVSTEAGVAPVTLHDPEKIAGMLMSSLRQTRSWIPFVNTLAHALLLPSNPIKKQKYWCLIESLVVQLVLQQNGSDPDPNYSKLKVDAESVIAQTIEADRLKEVEERLQKQLEKNARMERELETRKEAPGKHARECCLFRVLPGLRRPPTLDAAIHTTRKFDAGALFPFFQPTSR
;
A
#
# COMPACT_ATOMS: atom_id res chain seq x y z
N MET A 1 17.01 -2.00 33.17
CA MET A 1 16.21 -1.21 32.19
C MET A 1 15.29 -0.16 32.84
N ASN A 2 15.32 0.08 34.16
CA ASN A 2 14.42 1.05 34.83
C ASN A 2 14.93 2.52 34.81
N ASN A 3 15.78 2.86 33.84
CA ASN A 3 16.20 4.23 33.57
C ASN A 3 16.65 4.34 32.11
N ARG A 4 16.66 5.55 31.55
CA ARG A 4 16.95 5.78 30.13
C ARG A 4 18.33 5.26 29.71
N VAL A 5 19.35 5.49 30.53
CA VAL A 5 20.74 5.09 30.24
C VAL A 5 20.87 3.57 30.14
N GLY A 6 20.36 2.85 31.14
CA GLY A 6 20.38 1.40 31.18
C GLY A 6 19.47 0.74 30.15
N LEU A 7 18.41 1.42 29.68
CA LEU A 7 17.62 0.95 28.55
C LEU A 7 18.37 1.13 27.23
N SER A 8 18.96 2.31 26.98
CA SER A 8 19.77 2.58 25.78
C SER A 8 20.91 1.57 25.64
N ALA A 9 21.65 1.34 26.73
CA ALA A 9 22.74 0.37 26.75
C ALA A 9 22.28 -1.06 26.41
N VAL A 10 21.07 -1.46 26.80
CA VAL A 10 20.50 -2.75 26.43
C VAL A 10 20.15 -2.78 24.94
N LEU A 11 19.50 -1.74 24.41
CA LEU A 11 19.12 -1.66 22.99
C LEU A 11 20.33 -1.60 22.06
N GLU A 12 21.43 -0.97 22.50
CA GLU A 12 22.69 -0.87 21.75
C GLU A 12 23.54 -2.15 21.84
N CYS A 13 23.32 -2.98 22.86
CA CYS A 13 24.05 -4.23 23.04
C CYS A 13 23.50 -5.34 22.13
N PRO A 14 24.29 -5.86 21.17
CA PRO A 14 23.83 -6.89 20.24
C PRO A 14 23.40 -8.17 20.97
N GLY A 15 22.25 -8.74 20.59
CA GLY A 15 21.75 -10.01 21.14
C GLY A 15 21.22 -9.94 22.59
N SER A 16 21.20 -8.76 23.21
CA SER A 16 20.67 -8.58 24.58
C SER A 16 19.18 -8.96 24.67
N LEU A 17 18.36 -8.46 23.74
CA LEU A 17 16.93 -8.74 23.68
C LEU A 17 16.65 -10.19 23.29
N LEU A 18 17.47 -10.80 22.43
CA LEU A 18 17.40 -12.23 22.14
C LEU A 18 17.66 -13.06 23.39
N THR A 19 18.67 -12.68 24.19
CA THR A 19 18.98 -13.36 25.46
C THR A 19 17.82 -13.23 26.45
N ILE A 20 17.18 -12.05 26.51
CA ILE A 20 15.96 -11.83 27.30
C ILE A 20 14.80 -12.69 26.78
N ALA A 21 14.56 -12.72 25.47
CA ALA A 21 13.51 -13.53 24.85
C ALA A 21 13.71 -15.05 25.08
N MET A 22 14.96 -15.53 25.06
CA MET A 22 15.31 -16.92 25.40
C MET A 22 14.87 -17.33 26.81
N ALA A 23 14.76 -16.37 27.74
CA ALA A 23 14.29 -16.63 29.11
C ALA A 23 12.78 -16.97 29.17
N LEU A 24 12.01 -16.81 28.08
CA LEU A 24 10.64 -17.35 27.96
C LEU A 24 10.60 -18.87 28.13
N ARG A 25 11.72 -19.57 27.93
CA ARG A 25 11.83 -21.03 28.15
C ARG A 25 12.01 -21.43 29.61
N ALA A 26 12.16 -20.46 30.52
CA ALA A 26 12.35 -20.74 31.95
C ALA A 26 11.19 -21.57 32.53
N ARG A 27 11.46 -22.41 33.54
CA ARG A 27 10.40 -23.17 34.24
C ARG A 27 9.52 -22.27 35.12
N SER A 28 10.06 -21.12 35.54
CA SER A 28 9.37 -20.15 36.38
C SER A 28 8.38 -19.33 35.56
N LEU A 29 7.08 -19.47 35.86
CA LEU A 29 6.01 -18.65 35.27
C LEU A 29 6.24 -17.16 35.53
N ARG A 30 6.72 -16.81 36.74
CA ARG A 30 7.06 -15.42 37.09
C ARG A 30 8.15 -14.85 36.18
N THR A 31 9.15 -15.65 35.84
CA THR A 31 10.22 -15.22 34.91
C THR A 31 9.65 -14.98 33.52
N ARG A 32 8.80 -15.89 33.01
CA ARG A 32 8.15 -15.70 31.70
C ARG A 32 7.31 -14.44 31.68
N MET A 33 6.52 -14.20 32.72
CA MET A 33 5.72 -12.97 32.86
C MET A 33 6.61 -11.73 32.80
N LEU A 34 7.66 -11.66 33.62
CA LEU A 34 8.58 -10.51 33.64
C LEU A 34 9.20 -10.25 32.27
N VAL A 35 9.60 -11.30 31.56
CA VAL A 35 10.18 -11.18 30.22
C VAL A 35 9.16 -10.59 29.25
N LEU A 36 7.91 -11.08 29.26
CA LEU A 36 6.83 -10.55 28.42
C LEU A 36 6.55 -9.08 28.76
N GLU A 37 6.38 -8.72 30.04
CA GLU A 37 6.17 -7.34 30.48
C GLU A 37 7.31 -6.41 30.04
N MET A 38 8.55 -6.86 30.19
CA MET A 38 9.73 -6.11 29.77
C MET A 38 9.75 -5.90 28.26
N LEU A 39 9.52 -6.94 27.46
CA LEU A 39 9.48 -6.82 26.00
C LEU A 39 8.30 -5.97 25.52
N SER A 40 7.12 -6.07 26.15
CA SER A 40 5.96 -5.19 25.91
C SER A 40 6.33 -3.73 26.10
N ALA A 41 6.95 -3.39 27.22
CA ALA A 41 7.36 -2.01 27.50
C ALA A 41 8.37 -1.50 26.47
N VAL A 42 9.31 -2.34 26.03
CA VAL A 42 10.29 -1.96 25.00
C VAL A 42 9.63 -1.71 23.64
N CYS A 43 8.59 -2.48 23.27
CA CYS A 43 7.84 -2.26 22.03
C CYS A 43 7.17 -0.88 21.94
N LEU A 44 6.86 -0.25 23.07
CA LEU A 44 6.18 1.05 23.13
C LEU A 44 7.14 2.24 23.15
N ILE A 45 8.45 2.01 23.25
CA ILE A 45 9.46 3.07 23.32
C ILE A 45 10.05 3.31 21.91
N PRO A 46 10.35 4.56 21.53
CA PRO A 46 10.97 4.87 20.24
C PRO A 46 12.24 4.05 20.00
N GLY A 47 12.30 3.36 18.85
CA GLY A 47 13.43 2.51 18.47
C GLY A 47 13.49 1.13 19.15
N GLY A 48 12.62 0.83 20.12
CA GLY A 48 12.63 -0.45 20.83
C GLY A 48 11.89 -1.58 20.10
N HIS A 49 10.85 -1.26 19.33
CA HIS A 49 9.99 -2.25 18.67
C HIS A 49 10.72 -3.15 17.67
N ARG A 50 11.45 -2.56 16.71
CA ARG A 50 12.17 -3.32 15.67
C ARG A 50 13.18 -4.32 16.26
N PRO A 51 14.03 -3.96 17.24
CA PRO A 51 14.89 -4.92 17.94
C PRO A 51 14.14 -6.07 18.63
N VAL A 52 12.95 -5.83 19.18
CA VAL A 52 12.13 -6.90 19.78
C VAL A 52 11.59 -7.85 18.72
N VAL A 53 11.05 -7.33 17.61
CA VAL A 53 10.59 -8.16 16.48
C VAL A 53 11.73 -8.98 15.89
N GLN A 54 12.93 -8.39 15.78
CA GLN A 54 14.13 -9.10 15.37
C GLN A 54 14.48 -10.22 16.36
N ALA A 55 14.51 -9.94 17.66
CA ALA A 55 14.81 -10.94 18.68
C ALA A 55 13.84 -12.13 18.65
N MET A 56 12.55 -11.88 18.42
CA MET A 56 11.56 -12.96 18.23
C MET A 56 11.83 -13.75 16.95
N SER A 57 12.24 -13.09 15.86
CA SER A 57 12.62 -13.75 14.60
C SER A 57 13.86 -14.64 14.77
N ASP A 58 14.87 -14.16 15.50
CA ASP A 58 16.09 -14.92 15.79
C ASP A 58 15.84 -16.09 16.75
N LEU A 59 14.83 -15.98 17.61
CA LEU A 59 14.43 -17.03 18.56
C LEU A 59 14.10 -18.36 17.87
N VAL A 60 13.58 -18.29 16.64
CA VAL A 60 13.26 -19.47 15.81
C VAL A 60 14.47 -20.38 15.68
N GLY A 61 15.64 -19.82 15.32
CA GLY A 61 16.87 -20.58 15.14
C GLY A 61 17.42 -21.12 16.47
N CYS A 62 17.24 -20.38 17.56
CA CYS A 62 17.71 -20.78 18.88
C CYS A 62 16.87 -21.90 19.52
N LEU A 63 15.56 -21.92 19.25
CA LEU A 63 14.61 -22.87 19.86
C LEU A 63 14.17 -23.99 18.92
N GLY A 64 14.50 -23.90 17.62
CA GLY A 64 14.06 -24.87 16.62
C GLY A 64 12.57 -24.78 16.32
N GLU A 65 11.97 -23.59 16.52
CA GLU A 65 10.55 -23.35 16.24
C GLU A 65 10.29 -23.26 14.74
N ARG A 66 9.01 -23.39 14.36
CA ARG A 66 8.61 -23.24 12.96
C ARG A 66 8.27 -21.79 12.62
N ALA A 67 7.90 -20.99 13.64
CA ALA A 67 7.50 -19.60 13.49
C ALA A 67 7.90 -18.78 14.72
N ARG A 68 8.18 -17.49 14.51
CA ARG A 68 8.83 -16.57 15.48
C ARG A 68 8.01 -16.18 16.70
N PHE A 69 6.72 -16.51 16.75
CA PHE A 69 5.85 -16.23 17.89
C PHE A 69 5.29 -17.50 18.53
N GLU A 70 5.77 -18.67 18.12
CA GLU A 70 5.29 -19.97 18.61
C GLU A 70 5.45 -20.09 20.13
N THR A 71 6.61 -19.73 20.70
CA THR A 71 6.82 -19.70 22.16
C THR A 71 5.81 -18.81 22.89
N VAL A 72 5.46 -17.65 22.33
CA VAL A 72 4.53 -16.69 22.95
C VAL A 72 3.11 -17.24 22.92
N ILE A 73 2.70 -17.79 21.78
CA ILE A 73 1.39 -18.44 21.63
C ILE A 73 1.28 -19.67 22.55
N ASN A 74 2.36 -20.42 22.73
CA ASN A 74 2.42 -21.52 23.70
C ASN A 74 2.29 -21.04 25.15
N CYS A 75 2.83 -19.87 25.48
CA CYS A 75 2.63 -19.24 26.79
C CYS A 75 1.18 -18.75 26.99
N LEU A 76 0.52 -18.29 25.93
CA LEU A 76 -0.91 -17.97 25.97
C LEU A 76 -1.76 -19.25 26.13
N ASN A 77 -1.36 -20.33 25.45
CA ASN A 77 -1.97 -21.65 25.50
C ASN A 77 -1.52 -22.49 26.70
N LEU A 78 -1.11 -21.89 27.82
CA LEU A 78 -0.87 -22.63 29.08
C LEU A 78 -2.11 -23.44 29.55
N TYR A 79 -3.27 -23.25 28.91
CA TYR A 79 -4.37 -24.21 28.83
C TYR A 79 -4.13 -25.35 27.82
N GLY A 80 -3.51 -26.44 28.28
CA GLY A 80 -3.90 -27.79 27.83
C GLY A 80 -2.78 -28.71 27.34
N GLY A 81 -2.75 -29.93 27.91
CA GLY A 81 -2.14 -31.10 27.26
C GLY A 81 -1.71 -32.23 28.19
N VAL A 82 -1.34 -31.97 29.44
CA VAL A 82 -0.92 -33.04 30.37
C VAL A 82 -2.11 -33.49 31.20
N ARG A 83 -2.44 -34.79 31.15
CA ARG A 83 -3.41 -35.42 32.07
C ARG A 83 -3.04 -35.03 33.51
N GLY A 84 -4.00 -34.49 34.27
CA GLY A 84 -3.79 -34.07 35.67
C GLY A 84 -3.67 -32.56 35.91
N TRP A 85 -4.19 -31.71 35.01
CA TRP A 85 -4.15 -30.25 35.18
C TRP A 85 -5.19 -29.73 36.19
N PRO A 86 -4.80 -28.94 37.21
CA PRO A 86 -5.66 -28.59 38.35
C PRO A 86 -6.64 -27.42 38.13
N GLY A 87 -6.77 -26.88 36.91
CA GLY A 87 -7.53 -25.65 36.66
C GLY A 87 -6.64 -24.41 36.53
N PRO A 88 -7.22 -23.24 36.16
CA PRO A 88 -6.50 -21.98 36.10
C PRO A 88 -5.85 -21.71 37.45
N ASN A 89 -4.54 -21.45 37.47
CA ASN A 89 -3.92 -20.87 38.66
C ASN A 89 -3.63 -19.39 38.38
N GLU A 90 -3.61 -18.58 39.43
CA GLU A 90 -3.38 -17.13 39.34
C GLU A 90 -2.14 -16.79 38.49
N ARG A 91 -1.04 -17.52 38.68
CA ARG A 91 0.22 -17.34 37.93
C ARG A 91 0.11 -17.66 36.44
N THR A 92 -0.74 -18.61 36.05
CA THR A 92 -0.99 -18.91 34.62
C THR A 92 -1.79 -17.80 33.97
N VAL A 93 -2.79 -17.26 34.67
CA VAL A 93 -3.60 -16.14 34.19
C VAL A 93 -2.77 -14.87 34.06
N GLU A 94 -1.89 -14.61 35.02
CA GLU A 94 -0.87 -13.56 34.98
C GLU A 94 0.02 -13.66 33.73
N VAL A 95 0.57 -14.84 33.43
CA VAL A 95 1.38 -15.05 32.21
C VAL A 95 0.53 -14.84 30.95
N GLN A 96 -0.72 -15.29 30.93
CA GLN A 96 -1.61 -15.12 29.78
C GLN A 96 -1.95 -13.65 29.52
N ALA A 97 -2.21 -12.88 30.58
CA ALA A 97 -2.44 -11.45 30.48
C ALA A 97 -1.19 -10.72 29.97
N ALA A 98 0.00 -11.08 30.47
CA ALA A 98 1.27 -10.54 29.98
C ALA A 98 1.56 -10.95 28.53
N CYS A 99 1.23 -12.18 28.13
CA CYS A 99 1.32 -12.63 26.74
C CYS A 99 0.44 -11.79 25.83
N LEU A 100 -0.83 -11.62 26.17
CA LEU A 100 -1.76 -10.88 25.33
C LEU A 100 -1.40 -9.39 25.28
N SER A 101 -0.95 -8.82 26.40
CA SER A 101 -0.37 -7.47 26.44
C SER A 101 0.85 -7.34 25.53
N PHE A 102 1.72 -8.35 25.49
CA PHE A 102 2.87 -8.37 24.58
C PHE A 102 2.47 -8.43 23.11
N LEU A 103 1.51 -9.29 22.77
CA LEU A 103 0.97 -9.38 21.41
C LEU A 103 0.32 -8.05 20.97
N ASN A 104 -0.48 -7.43 21.84
CA ASN A 104 -1.02 -6.09 21.60
C ASN A 104 0.11 -5.06 21.41
N SER A 105 1.15 -5.10 22.24
CA SER A 105 2.30 -4.19 22.13
C SER A 105 3.10 -4.39 20.83
N LEU A 106 3.19 -5.62 20.32
CA LEU A 106 3.77 -5.90 19.01
C LEU A 106 2.90 -5.32 17.88
N ILE A 107 1.59 -5.49 17.95
CA ILE A 107 0.65 -4.99 16.92
C ILE A 107 0.63 -3.47 16.89
N TYR A 108 0.47 -2.78 18.03
CA TYR A 108 0.25 -1.33 18.05
C TYR A 108 1.52 -0.51 18.38
N GLY A 109 2.60 -1.17 18.80
CA GLY A 109 3.89 -0.52 19.01
C GLY A 109 4.60 -0.20 17.70
N GLY A 110 5.53 0.75 17.76
CA GLY A 110 6.37 1.12 16.62
C GLY A 110 5.54 1.43 15.34
N PRO A 111 5.83 0.76 14.19
CA PRO A 111 5.12 0.98 12.93
C PRO A 111 3.61 0.75 12.98
N GLY A 112 3.14 -0.10 13.90
CA GLY A 112 1.72 -0.41 14.04
C GLY A 112 0.85 0.75 14.53
N GLY A 113 1.46 1.76 15.15
CA GLY A 113 0.76 2.96 15.59
C GLY A 113 0.19 3.78 14.42
N THR A 114 0.72 3.63 13.21
CA THR A 114 0.30 4.38 12.02
C THR A 114 -0.04 3.49 10.83
N SER A 115 0.57 2.32 10.69
CA SER A 115 0.36 1.42 9.55
C SER A 115 -0.72 0.37 9.83
N LEU A 116 -1.82 0.42 9.09
CA LEU A 116 -2.81 -0.66 9.08
C LEU A 116 -2.20 -1.97 8.57
N GLU A 117 -1.39 -1.88 7.52
CA GLU A 117 -0.75 -3.01 6.83
C GLU A 117 0.13 -3.80 7.81
N PHE A 118 0.93 -3.09 8.60
CA PHE A 118 1.76 -3.70 9.63
C PHE A 118 0.94 -4.40 10.72
N ARG A 119 -0.15 -3.76 11.19
CA ARG A 119 -1.05 -4.36 12.18
C ARG A 119 -1.70 -5.64 11.65
N MET A 120 -2.20 -5.60 10.43
CA MET A 120 -2.84 -6.75 9.78
C MET A 120 -1.85 -7.90 9.53
N HIS A 121 -0.62 -7.57 9.11
CA HIS A 121 0.46 -8.54 8.93
C HIS A 121 0.76 -9.34 10.20
N LEU A 122 0.99 -8.65 11.34
CA LEU A 122 1.25 -9.36 12.60
C LEU A 122 0.05 -10.16 13.09
N ARG A 123 -1.18 -9.64 12.94
CA ARG A 123 -2.38 -10.41 13.28
C ARG A 123 -2.52 -11.67 12.44
N PHE A 124 -2.25 -11.58 11.13
CA PHE A 124 -2.29 -12.74 10.26
C PHE A 124 -1.30 -13.83 10.71
N GLU A 125 -0.08 -13.46 11.11
CA GLU A 125 0.86 -14.41 11.72
C GLU A 125 0.29 -15.07 12.99
N PHE A 126 -0.35 -14.31 13.86
CA PHE A 126 -0.98 -14.86 15.07
C PHE A 126 -2.17 -15.76 14.76
N THR A 127 -2.98 -15.44 13.75
CA THR A 127 -4.10 -16.29 13.34
C THR A 127 -3.62 -17.60 12.75
N ILE A 128 -2.55 -17.62 11.95
CA ILE A 128 -1.92 -18.87 11.47
C ILE A 128 -1.47 -19.74 12.64
N LEU A 129 -1.01 -19.13 13.74
CA LEU A 129 -0.64 -19.82 14.97
C LEU A 129 -1.85 -20.25 15.83
N GLY A 130 -3.07 -20.01 15.37
CA GLY A 130 -4.30 -20.49 16.01
C GLY A 130 -4.79 -19.64 17.17
N ILE A 131 -4.39 -18.36 17.25
CA ILE A 131 -4.72 -17.48 18.38
C ILE A 131 -6.24 -17.36 18.63
N GLU A 132 -7.08 -17.39 17.61
CA GLU A 132 -8.53 -17.21 17.72
C GLU A 132 -9.17 -18.22 18.68
N SER A 133 -8.78 -19.49 18.57
CA SER A 133 -9.23 -20.57 19.47
C SER A 133 -8.76 -20.37 20.91
N LEU A 134 -7.63 -19.66 21.11
CA LEU A 134 -7.12 -19.31 22.43
C LEU A 134 -7.95 -18.17 23.02
N LEU A 135 -8.20 -17.11 22.25
CA LEU A 135 -9.00 -15.96 22.67
C LEU A 135 -10.40 -16.39 23.13
N GLN A 136 -11.05 -17.28 22.36
CA GLN A 136 -12.38 -17.80 22.72
C GLN A 136 -12.37 -18.52 24.07
N ARG A 137 -11.31 -19.27 24.39
CA ARG A 137 -11.15 -19.94 25.70
C ARG A 137 -10.86 -18.95 26.82
N LEU A 138 -10.03 -17.94 26.56
CA LEU A 138 -9.65 -16.93 27.55
C LEU A 138 -10.83 -16.06 28.01
N ARG A 139 -11.91 -15.94 27.21
CA ARG A 139 -13.16 -15.26 27.63
C ARG A 139 -13.83 -15.85 28.87
N SER A 140 -13.55 -17.11 29.19
CA SER A 140 -14.09 -17.77 30.39
C SER A 140 -13.26 -17.54 31.65
N VAL A 141 -12.11 -16.89 31.53
CA VAL A 141 -11.16 -16.66 32.63
C VAL A 141 -11.48 -15.33 33.31
N VAL A 142 -11.78 -15.38 34.60
CA VAL A 142 -12.10 -14.18 35.39
C VAL A 142 -10.82 -13.47 35.80
N ASN A 143 -10.48 -12.40 35.09
CA ASN A 143 -9.34 -11.52 35.42
C ASN A 143 -9.46 -10.19 34.68
N GLU A 144 -9.61 -9.09 35.42
CA GLU A 144 -9.87 -7.74 34.87
C GLU A 144 -8.78 -7.27 33.88
N TYR A 145 -7.51 -7.55 34.19
CA TYR A 145 -6.41 -7.14 33.34
C TYR A 145 -6.39 -7.95 32.01
N LEU A 146 -6.58 -9.26 32.08
CA LEU A 146 -6.71 -10.12 30.89
C LEU A 146 -7.93 -9.74 30.05
N GLU A 147 -9.08 -9.50 30.68
CA GLU A 147 -10.31 -9.04 30.02
C GLU A 147 -10.07 -7.72 29.27
N THR A 148 -9.34 -6.79 29.89
CA THR A 148 -8.93 -5.55 29.23
C THR A 148 -8.05 -5.81 28.01
N GLN A 149 -7.05 -6.70 28.11
CA GLN A 149 -6.19 -7.04 26.98
C GLN A 149 -6.93 -7.77 25.85
N LEU A 150 -7.90 -8.62 26.18
CA LEU A 150 -8.82 -9.26 25.22
C LEU A 150 -9.65 -8.22 24.49
N HIS A 151 -10.26 -7.30 25.24
CA HIS A 151 -11.05 -6.22 24.65
C HIS A 151 -10.22 -5.34 23.72
N ILE A 152 -9.00 -4.98 24.11
CA ILE A 152 -8.07 -4.22 23.25
C ILE A 152 -7.79 -4.97 21.95
N TYR A 153 -7.46 -6.27 22.04
CA TYR A 153 -7.16 -7.07 20.86
C TYR A 153 -8.35 -7.13 19.90
N GLU A 154 -9.53 -7.50 20.41
CA GLU A 154 -10.74 -7.74 19.62
C GLU A 154 -11.33 -6.44 19.04
N SER A 155 -11.52 -5.40 19.86
CA SER A 155 -12.12 -4.13 19.41
C SER A 155 -11.30 -3.45 18.32
N ARG A 156 -9.98 -3.53 18.43
CA ARG A 156 -9.06 -2.94 17.46
C ARG A 156 -8.88 -3.81 16.22
N ALA A 157 -8.98 -5.14 16.35
CA ALA A 157 -9.03 -6.02 15.17
C ALA A 157 -10.27 -5.71 14.33
N LEU A 158 -11.43 -5.54 14.97
CA LEU A 158 -12.67 -5.11 14.32
C LEU A 158 -12.49 -3.77 13.58
N ALA A 159 -11.92 -2.77 14.26
CA ALA A 159 -11.68 -1.45 13.65
C ALA A 159 -10.75 -1.54 12.43
N ASP A 160 -9.73 -2.39 12.49
CA ASP A 160 -8.80 -2.59 11.38
C ASP A 160 -9.49 -3.32 10.20
N GLU A 161 -10.34 -4.31 10.47
CA GLU A 161 -11.16 -4.98 9.44
C GLU A 161 -12.13 -4.01 8.76
N GLU A 162 -12.77 -3.11 9.53
CA GLU A 162 -13.62 -2.05 8.99
C GLU A 162 -12.83 -1.08 8.11
N GLU A 163 -11.60 -0.72 8.50
CA GLU A 163 -10.72 0.13 7.70
C GLU A 163 -10.32 -0.57 6.38
N VAL A 164 -10.00 -1.88 6.43
CA VAL A 164 -9.73 -2.68 5.22
C VAL A 164 -10.95 -2.73 4.30
N ALA A 165 -12.13 -2.98 4.85
CA ALA A 165 -13.38 -3.02 4.09
C ALA A 165 -13.67 -1.68 3.40
N ALA A 166 -13.48 -0.57 4.13
CA ALA A 166 -13.64 0.78 3.60
C ALA A 166 -12.67 1.06 2.45
N ARG A 167 -11.38 0.69 2.58
CA ARG A 167 -10.36 0.86 1.53
C ARG A 167 -10.64 0.01 0.30
N ALA A 168 -11.22 -1.19 0.49
CA ALA A 168 -11.62 -2.07 -0.60
C ALA A 168 -12.92 -1.65 -1.31
N GLY A 169 -13.61 -0.60 -0.82
CA GLY A 169 -14.89 -0.14 -1.37
C GLY A 169 -16.05 -1.12 -1.13
N LEU A 170 -15.96 -1.95 -0.09
CA LEU A 170 -17.02 -2.88 0.30
C LEU A 170 -18.07 -2.18 1.19
N PRO A 171 -19.35 -2.60 1.14
CA PRO A 171 -20.40 -1.99 1.95
C PRO A 171 -20.09 -2.12 3.45
N LEU A 172 -19.96 -0.97 4.11
CA LEU A 172 -19.82 -0.82 5.57
C LEU A 172 -21.19 -1.04 6.23
N GLY A 173 -21.57 -2.30 6.47
CA GLY A 173 -22.81 -2.60 7.18
C GLY A 173 -22.91 -4.05 7.64
N GLY A 174 -22.72 -4.28 8.94
CA GLY A 174 -23.19 -5.51 9.60
C GLY A 174 -22.26 -6.19 10.61
N LEU A 175 -21.62 -5.46 11.52
CA LEU A 175 -20.97 -6.04 12.71
C LEU A 175 -21.75 -5.65 13.98
N GLN A 176 -23.01 -6.11 14.07
CA GLN A 176 -23.71 -6.23 15.35
C GLN A 176 -24.06 -7.70 15.59
N PRO A 177 -24.05 -8.18 16.85
CA PRO A 177 -24.56 -9.49 17.18
C PRO A 177 -26.09 -9.43 17.23
N SER A 178 -26.77 -9.69 16.11
CA SER A 178 -28.21 -9.92 16.11
C SER A 178 -28.57 -11.18 15.32
N VAL A 179 -28.99 -12.18 16.10
CA VAL A 179 -30.11 -13.10 15.87
C VAL A 179 -30.73 -13.02 14.47
N SER A 180 -30.39 -14.03 13.66
CA SER A 180 -31.17 -14.57 12.53
C SER A 180 -31.84 -13.55 11.59
N THR A 181 -31.20 -13.29 10.45
CA THR A 181 -31.89 -13.15 9.15
C THR A 181 -30.92 -13.51 8.02
N GLU A 182 -31.41 -14.36 7.11
CA GLU A 182 -30.69 -14.94 5.99
C GLU A 182 -30.45 -13.91 4.87
N ALA A 183 -29.48 -13.02 5.06
CA ALA A 183 -28.76 -12.26 4.01
C ALA A 183 -27.68 -11.38 4.69
N GLY A 184 -26.89 -11.97 5.58
CA GLY A 184 -25.79 -11.28 6.27
C GLY A 184 -24.54 -11.27 5.40
N VAL A 185 -24.05 -10.09 5.03
CA VAL A 185 -22.71 -9.94 4.45
C VAL A 185 -21.72 -10.39 5.52
N ALA A 186 -21.11 -11.55 5.31
CA ALA A 186 -20.18 -12.15 6.26
C ALA A 186 -19.03 -11.19 6.61
N PRO A 187 -18.54 -11.19 7.87
CA PRO A 187 -17.36 -10.40 8.28
C PRO A 187 -16.20 -10.63 7.30
N VAL A 188 -15.33 -9.64 7.09
CA VAL A 188 -14.17 -9.76 6.19
C VAL A 188 -13.19 -10.78 6.76
N THR A 189 -13.50 -12.06 6.57
CA THR A 189 -12.64 -13.17 6.92
C THR A 189 -11.53 -13.20 5.88
N LEU A 190 -10.39 -12.60 6.24
CA LEU A 190 -9.12 -12.67 5.50
C LEU A 190 -8.48 -14.07 5.54
N HIS A 191 -9.28 -15.11 5.82
CA HIS A 191 -8.88 -16.51 5.87
C HIS A 191 -9.57 -17.36 4.79
N ASP A 192 -10.59 -16.83 4.11
CA ASP A 192 -11.27 -17.52 3.02
C ASP A 192 -10.66 -17.12 1.66
N PRO A 193 -9.93 -18.03 0.97
CA PRO A 193 -9.26 -17.71 -0.28
C PRO A 193 -10.22 -17.31 -1.39
N GLU A 194 -11.42 -17.91 -1.46
CA GLU A 194 -12.40 -17.59 -2.50
C GLU A 194 -12.97 -16.19 -2.30
N LYS A 195 -13.25 -15.82 -1.05
CA LYS A 195 -13.72 -14.48 -0.69
C LYS A 195 -12.66 -13.42 -0.98
N ILE A 196 -11.40 -13.65 -0.59
CA ILE A 196 -10.28 -12.73 -0.87
C ILE A 196 -10.10 -12.56 -2.38
N ALA A 197 -10.10 -13.66 -3.14
CA ALA A 197 -10.00 -13.60 -4.59
C ALA A 197 -11.18 -12.83 -5.20
N GLY A 198 -12.40 -13.07 -4.72
CA GLY A 198 -13.60 -12.34 -5.16
C GLY A 198 -13.51 -10.84 -4.90
N MET A 199 -13.02 -10.43 -3.73
CA MET A 199 -12.78 -9.02 -3.36
C MET A 199 -11.70 -8.37 -4.24
N LEU A 200 -10.59 -9.05 -4.48
CA LEU A 200 -9.54 -8.54 -5.36
C LEU A 200 -10.04 -8.41 -6.80
N MET A 201 -10.77 -9.41 -7.30
CA MET A 201 -11.33 -9.37 -8.65
C MET A 201 -12.33 -8.24 -8.81
N SER A 202 -13.25 -8.02 -7.86
CA SER A 202 -14.23 -6.94 -7.94
C SER A 202 -13.57 -5.56 -7.87
N SER A 203 -12.58 -5.39 -6.99
CA SER A 203 -11.84 -4.15 -6.83
C SER A 203 -11.00 -3.78 -8.08
N LEU A 204 -10.36 -4.77 -8.70
CA LEU A 204 -9.41 -4.52 -9.80
C LEU A 204 -10.05 -4.50 -11.21
N ARG A 205 -11.21 -5.12 -11.41
CA ARG A 205 -11.76 -5.40 -12.75
C ARG A 205 -11.98 -4.19 -13.66
N GLN A 206 -12.29 -3.03 -13.09
CA GLN A 206 -12.54 -1.80 -13.86
C GLN A 206 -11.38 -0.80 -13.73
N THR A 207 -10.18 -1.28 -13.42
CA THR A 207 -8.98 -0.45 -13.21
C THR A 207 -7.90 -0.76 -14.24
N ARG A 208 -6.94 0.16 -14.42
CA ARG A 208 -5.74 -0.08 -15.24
C ARG A 208 -4.88 -1.23 -14.70
N SER A 209 -5.07 -1.62 -13.43
CA SER A 209 -4.35 -2.69 -12.75
C SER A 209 -4.86 -4.10 -13.09
N TRP A 210 -6.00 -4.24 -13.79
CA TRP A 210 -6.56 -5.54 -14.15
C TRP A 210 -5.61 -6.40 -14.99
N ILE A 211 -4.96 -5.80 -16.00
CA ILE A 211 -4.05 -6.51 -16.90
C ILE A 211 -2.80 -7.01 -16.15
N PRO A 212 -2.07 -6.17 -15.38
CA PRO A 212 -0.98 -6.64 -14.52
C PRO A 212 -1.39 -7.75 -13.53
N PHE A 213 -2.60 -7.65 -12.96
CA PHE A 213 -3.12 -8.66 -12.04
C PHE A 213 -3.31 -10.02 -12.72
N VAL A 214 -4.00 -10.06 -13.86
CA VAL A 214 -4.21 -11.30 -14.63
C VAL A 214 -2.88 -11.89 -15.10
N ASN A 215 -1.95 -11.03 -15.56
CA ASN A 215 -0.61 -11.49 -15.94
C ASN A 215 0.12 -12.11 -14.76
N THR A 216 0.05 -11.52 -13.57
CA THR A 216 0.66 -12.08 -12.35
C THR A 216 0.10 -13.47 -12.04
N LEU A 217 -1.22 -13.65 -12.09
CA LEU A 217 -1.85 -14.96 -11.89
C LEU A 217 -1.43 -15.97 -12.96
N ALA A 218 -1.39 -15.56 -14.23
CA ALA A 218 -0.94 -16.43 -15.32
C ALA A 218 0.50 -16.91 -15.11
N HIS A 219 1.41 -16.03 -14.67
CA HIS A 219 2.79 -16.43 -14.35
C HIS A 219 2.87 -17.34 -13.13
N ALA A 220 2.01 -17.14 -12.13
CA ALA A 220 1.92 -18.04 -10.99
C ALA A 220 1.50 -19.47 -11.36
N LEU A 221 0.72 -19.65 -12.44
CA LEU A 221 0.40 -20.98 -12.98
C LEU A 221 1.60 -21.68 -13.63
N LEU A 222 2.59 -20.94 -14.09
CA LEU A 222 3.80 -21.47 -14.75
C LEU A 222 4.86 -21.95 -13.76
N LEU A 223 4.58 -21.91 -12.45
CA LEU A 223 5.52 -22.39 -11.42
C LEU A 223 5.87 -23.88 -11.62
N PRO A 224 7.11 -24.30 -11.29
CA PRO A 224 7.57 -25.66 -11.53
C PRO A 224 6.64 -26.72 -10.92
N SER A 225 6.46 -27.84 -11.62
CA SER A 225 5.57 -28.93 -11.16
C SER A 225 6.08 -29.69 -9.93
N ASN A 226 7.37 -29.59 -9.61
CA ASN A 226 7.94 -30.25 -8.42
C ASN A 226 7.31 -29.66 -7.14
N PRO A 227 6.66 -30.47 -6.29
CA PRO A 227 5.86 -29.97 -5.17
C PRO A 227 6.69 -29.20 -4.14
N ILE A 228 7.90 -29.68 -3.83
CA ILE A 228 8.79 -29.05 -2.84
C ILE A 228 9.28 -27.70 -3.36
N LYS A 229 9.75 -27.66 -4.63
CA LYS A 229 10.20 -26.41 -5.25
C LYS A 229 9.04 -25.42 -5.36
N LYS A 230 7.87 -25.88 -5.81
CA LYS A 230 6.65 -25.06 -5.94
C LYS A 230 6.27 -24.41 -4.62
N GLN A 231 6.30 -25.15 -3.51
CA GLN A 231 6.05 -24.60 -2.19
C GLN A 231 7.05 -23.48 -1.85
N LYS A 232 8.35 -23.67 -2.10
CA LYS A 232 9.37 -22.65 -1.83
C LYS A 232 9.22 -21.40 -2.69
N TYR A 233 8.81 -21.54 -3.95
CA TYR A 233 8.45 -20.39 -4.79
C TYR A 233 7.28 -19.60 -4.22
N TRP A 234 6.23 -20.28 -3.75
CA TRP A 234 5.10 -19.61 -3.12
C TRP A 234 5.49 -18.88 -1.83
N CYS A 235 6.31 -19.48 -0.97
CA CYS A 235 6.84 -18.79 0.21
C CYS A 235 7.66 -17.54 -0.15
N LEU A 236 8.40 -17.59 -1.26
CA LEU A 236 9.15 -16.43 -1.75
C LEU A 236 8.19 -15.34 -2.24
N ILE A 237 7.23 -15.70 -3.11
CA ILE A 237 6.22 -14.76 -3.62
C ILE A 237 5.47 -14.09 -2.48
N GLU A 238 4.98 -14.86 -1.51
CA GLU A 238 4.35 -14.37 -0.28
C GLU A 238 5.24 -13.34 0.41
N SER A 239 6.50 -13.68 0.67
CA SER A 239 7.44 -12.79 1.35
C SER A 239 7.68 -11.49 0.58
N LEU A 240 7.73 -11.55 -0.75
CA LEU A 240 7.91 -10.38 -1.61
C LEU A 240 6.68 -9.49 -1.62
N VAL A 241 5.48 -10.07 -1.68
CA VAL A 241 4.21 -9.32 -1.58
C VAL A 241 4.13 -8.63 -0.23
N VAL A 242 4.45 -9.34 0.85
CA VAL A 242 4.48 -8.77 2.21
C VAL A 242 5.49 -7.62 2.28
N GLN A 243 6.71 -7.80 1.76
CA GLN A 243 7.70 -6.73 1.73
C GLN A 243 7.19 -5.47 1.02
N LEU A 244 6.61 -5.62 -0.18
CA LEU A 244 6.08 -4.51 -0.97
C LEU A 244 4.92 -3.78 -0.27
N VAL A 245 4.05 -4.52 0.41
CA VAL A 245 2.88 -3.94 1.11
C VAL A 245 3.27 -3.25 2.41
N LEU A 246 4.28 -3.77 3.12
CA LEU A 246 4.70 -3.23 4.41
C LEU A 246 5.65 -2.04 4.32
N GLN A 247 6.37 -1.87 3.21
CA GLN A 247 7.41 -0.84 3.10
C GLN A 247 6.83 0.56 3.29
N GLN A 248 7.50 1.37 4.12
CA GLN A 248 7.15 2.78 4.35
C GLN A 248 8.37 3.67 4.16
N ASN A 249 8.28 4.69 3.30
CA ASN A 249 9.38 5.62 3.03
C ASN A 249 10.69 4.88 2.64
N GLY A 250 10.57 3.82 1.84
CA GLY A 250 11.70 2.97 1.44
C GLY A 250 12.29 2.06 2.54
N SER A 251 11.74 2.07 3.76
CA SER A 251 12.21 1.24 4.88
C SER A 251 11.26 0.07 5.17
N ASP A 252 11.82 -1.13 5.33
CA ASP A 252 11.05 -2.31 5.73
C ASP A 252 10.81 -2.27 7.26
N PRO A 253 9.56 -2.14 7.74
CA PRO A 253 9.28 -2.10 9.17
C PRO A 253 9.54 -3.44 9.87
N ASP A 254 9.29 -4.55 9.17
CA ASP A 254 9.57 -5.90 9.66
C ASP A 254 10.91 -6.41 9.11
N PRO A 255 11.91 -6.66 9.96
CA PRO A 255 13.22 -7.08 9.49
C PRO A 255 13.24 -8.48 8.84
N ASN A 256 12.25 -9.33 9.10
CA ASN A 256 12.18 -10.67 8.49
C ASN A 256 11.83 -10.62 6.99
N TYR A 257 11.24 -9.52 6.53
CA TYR A 257 10.78 -9.35 5.15
C TYR A 257 11.69 -8.44 4.31
N SER A 258 12.86 -8.03 4.81
CA SER A 258 13.85 -7.25 4.04
C SER A 258 14.70 -8.11 3.10
N LYS A 259 14.05 -8.86 2.19
CA LYS A 259 14.72 -9.83 1.30
C LYS A 259 15.33 -9.17 0.07
N LEU A 260 14.62 -8.23 -0.54
CA LEU A 260 15.13 -7.42 -1.65
C LEU A 260 15.56 -6.05 -1.15
N LYS A 261 16.70 -5.55 -1.62
CA LYS A 261 17.12 -4.17 -1.41
C LYS A 261 16.51 -3.27 -2.47
N VAL A 262 15.20 -3.08 -2.41
CA VAL A 262 14.44 -2.25 -3.35
C VAL A 262 13.63 -1.24 -2.56
N ASP A 263 13.70 0.02 -2.98
CA ASP A 263 12.79 1.06 -2.50
C ASP A 263 11.59 1.11 -3.44
N ALA A 264 10.49 0.44 -3.06
CA ALA A 264 9.31 0.33 -3.91
C ALA A 264 8.69 1.71 -4.20
N GLU A 265 8.71 2.63 -3.23
CA GLU A 265 8.15 3.97 -3.39
C GLU A 265 8.92 4.77 -4.43
N SER A 266 10.25 4.73 -4.38
CA SER A 266 11.11 5.37 -5.38
C SER A 266 10.93 4.75 -6.77
N VAL A 267 10.86 3.42 -6.88
CA VAL A 267 10.66 2.73 -8.16
C VAL A 267 9.28 3.06 -8.76
N ILE A 268 8.23 3.09 -7.94
CA ILE A 268 6.89 3.47 -8.37
C ILE A 268 6.88 4.93 -8.84
N ALA A 269 7.50 5.85 -8.09
CA ALA A 269 7.60 7.26 -8.46
C ALA A 269 8.30 7.47 -9.82
N GLN A 270 9.42 6.76 -10.05
CA GLN A 270 10.14 6.80 -11.33
C GLN A 270 9.28 6.26 -12.48
N THR A 271 8.50 5.19 -12.23
CA THR A 271 7.63 4.61 -13.25
C THR A 271 6.49 5.55 -13.63
N ILE A 272 5.87 6.21 -12.63
CA ILE A 272 4.83 7.21 -12.86
C ILE A 272 5.37 8.39 -13.69
N GLU A 273 6.57 8.86 -13.36
CA GLU A 273 7.18 9.97 -14.11
C GLU A 273 7.52 9.57 -15.54
N ALA A 274 8.03 8.35 -15.75
CA ALA A 274 8.28 7.81 -17.09
C ALA A 274 6.98 7.71 -17.92
N ASP A 275 5.87 7.30 -17.32
CA ASP A 275 4.57 7.24 -18.00
C ASP A 275 4.05 8.64 -18.36
N ARG A 276 4.23 9.63 -17.48
CA ARG A 276 3.89 11.03 -17.76
C ARG A 276 4.70 11.59 -18.92
N LEU A 277 6.01 11.30 -18.96
CA LEU A 277 6.89 11.73 -20.04
C LEU A 277 6.43 11.16 -21.38
N LYS A 278 6.12 9.86 -21.45
CA LYS A 278 5.58 9.23 -22.66
C LYS A 278 4.27 9.87 -23.12
N GLU A 279 3.35 10.18 -22.20
CA GLU A 279 2.11 10.88 -22.56
C GLU A 279 2.38 12.28 -23.16
N VAL A 280 3.37 13.01 -22.65
CA VAL A 280 3.76 14.33 -23.16
C VAL A 280 4.40 14.21 -24.55
N GLU A 281 5.31 13.24 -24.73
CA GLU A 281 5.95 12.95 -26.02
C GLU A 281 4.92 12.61 -27.10
N GLU A 282 3.95 11.73 -26.80
CA GLU A 282 2.88 11.40 -27.75
C GLU A 282 2.01 12.61 -28.10
N ARG A 283 1.71 13.48 -27.14
CA ARG A 283 0.95 14.72 -27.39
C ARG A 283 1.72 15.68 -28.27
N LEU A 284 3.02 15.85 -28.01
CA LEU A 284 3.89 16.70 -28.83
C LEU A 284 3.99 16.17 -30.26
N GLN A 285 4.14 14.85 -30.42
CA GLN A 285 4.21 14.22 -31.73
C GLN A 285 2.91 14.43 -32.53
N LYS A 286 1.74 14.28 -31.90
CA LYS A 286 0.44 14.61 -32.52
C LYS A 286 0.32 16.09 -32.91
N GLN A 287 0.91 17.01 -32.13
CA GLN A 287 0.92 18.44 -32.47
C GLN A 287 1.85 18.73 -33.66
N LEU A 288 3.03 18.12 -33.69
CA LEU A 288 3.96 18.23 -34.82
C LEU A 288 3.36 17.70 -36.12
N GLU A 289 2.66 16.56 -36.07
CA GLU A 289 1.95 16.01 -37.23
C GLU A 289 0.83 16.94 -37.73
N LYS A 290 0.07 17.56 -36.80
CA LYS A 290 -0.95 18.56 -37.15
C LYS A 290 -0.32 19.81 -37.77
N ASN A 291 0.75 20.34 -37.18
CA ASN A 291 1.44 21.51 -37.70
C ASN A 291 2.03 21.24 -39.08
N ALA A 292 2.72 20.11 -39.27
CA ALA A 292 3.24 19.70 -40.57
C ALA A 292 2.14 19.53 -41.62
N ARG A 293 0.95 19.06 -41.22
CA ARG A 293 -0.21 19.00 -42.12
C ARG A 293 -0.73 20.39 -42.49
N MET A 294 -0.87 21.29 -41.51
CA MET A 294 -1.28 22.67 -41.77
C MET A 294 -0.27 23.41 -42.66
N GLU A 295 1.02 23.18 -42.48
CA GLU A 295 2.07 23.76 -43.32
C GLU A 295 1.96 23.29 -44.78
N ARG A 296 1.75 21.98 -45.02
CA ARG A 296 1.50 21.46 -46.38
C ARG A 296 0.24 22.04 -47.02
N GLU A 297 -0.82 22.25 -46.24
CA GLU A 297 -2.06 22.88 -46.71
C GLU A 297 -1.86 24.37 -47.06
N LEU A 298 -0.98 25.07 -46.34
CA LEU A 298 -0.61 26.45 -46.64
C LEU A 298 0.29 26.57 -47.88
N GLU A 299 1.25 25.65 -48.07
CA GLU A 299 2.11 25.61 -49.24
C GLU A 299 1.32 25.35 -50.53
N THR A 300 0.42 24.36 -50.51
CA THR A 300 -0.47 24.08 -51.66
C THR A 300 -1.39 25.26 -51.99
N ARG A 301 -1.86 26.02 -50.99
CA ARG A 301 -2.59 27.27 -51.20
C ARG A 301 -1.74 28.40 -51.78
N LYS A 302 -0.46 28.49 -51.44
CA LYS A 302 0.47 29.51 -51.98
C LYS A 302 0.88 29.24 -53.43
N GLU A 303 0.84 27.99 -53.88
CA GLU A 303 1.11 27.61 -55.28
C GLU A 303 -0.11 27.82 -56.22
N ALA A 304 -1.34 27.79 -55.67
CA ALA A 304 -2.58 28.04 -56.41
C ALA A 304 -2.73 29.41 -57.11
N PRO A 305 -2.27 30.57 -56.56
CA PRO A 305 -2.42 31.88 -57.22
C PRO A 305 -1.62 32.02 -58.54
N GLY A 306 -0.69 31.11 -58.85
CA GLY A 306 0.10 31.16 -60.09
C GLY A 306 -0.63 30.69 -61.37
N LYS A 307 -1.77 29.99 -61.25
CA LYS A 307 -2.51 29.47 -62.41
C LYS A 307 -3.61 30.41 -62.92
N HIS A 308 -4.24 31.21 -62.06
CA HIS A 308 -5.23 32.20 -62.49
C HIS A 308 -4.63 33.47 -63.13
N ALA A 309 -3.38 33.80 -62.82
CA ALA A 309 -2.72 34.97 -63.42
C ALA A 309 -2.16 34.71 -64.83
N ARG A 310 -1.97 33.45 -65.22
CA ARG A 310 -1.42 33.10 -66.56
C ARG A 310 -2.48 32.95 -67.65
N GLU A 311 -3.74 32.69 -67.30
CA GLU A 311 -4.84 32.65 -68.28
C GLU A 311 -5.39 34.04 -68.64
N CYS A 312 -5.20 35.06 -67.79
CA CYS A 312 -5.73 36.41 -68.05
C CYS A 312 -4.83 37.28 -68.95
N CYS A 313 -3.55 36.89 -69.16
CA CYS A 313 -2.60 37.67 -69.98
C CYS A 313 -2.47 37.20 -71.44
N LEU A 314 -3.20 36.16 -71.87
CA LEU A 314 -3.05 35.57 -73.22
C LEU A 314 -4.13 35.98 -74.23
N PHE A 315 -5.03 36.92 -73.90
CA PHE A 315 -6.11 37.33 -74.80
C PHE A 315 -6.26 38.86 -74.89
N ARG A 316 -5.32 39.55 -75.54
CA ARG A 316 -5.60 40.75 -76.38
C ARG A 316 -4.33 41.31 -77.03
N VAL A 317 -4.05 40.86 -78.24
CA VAL A 317 -3.26 41.63 -79.21
C VAL A 317 -4.08 41.71 -80.49
N LEU A 318 -4.41 42.94 -80.90
CA LEU A 318 -4.72 43.48 -82.24
C LEU A 318 -5.94 44.44 -82.28
N PRO A 319 -5.92 45.42 -83.20
CA PRO A 319 -6.24 46.82 -82.90
C PRO A 319 -7.40 47.37 -83.74
N GLY A 320 -7.95 48.52 -83.34
CA GLY A 320 -8.76 49.33 -84.25
C GLY A 320 -9.77 50.27 -83.60
N LEU A 321 -9.56 51.57 -83.87
CA LEU A 321 -10.57 52.62 -84.08
C LEU A 321 -11.10 53.46 -82.88
N ARG A 322 -10.64 54.73 -82.94
CA ARG A 322 -11.32 56.03 -82.71
C ARG A 322 -11.61 56.53 -81.28
N ARG A 323 -10.98 57.66 -80.96
CA ARG A 323 -11.31 58.71 -79.94
C ARG A 323 -12.53 59.56 -80.39
N PRO A 324 -13.00 60.59 -79.63
CA PRO A 324 -13.35 60.80 -78.19
C PRO A 324 -14.80 61.45 -78.11
N PRO A 325 -15.25 62.37 -77.20
CA PRO A 325 -14.91 62.80 -75.81
C PRO A 325 -16.11 62.57 -74.82
N THR A 326 -16.11 62.81 -73.50
CA THR A 326 -16.08 64.08 -72.73
C THR A 326 -15.98 63.84 -71.21
N LEU A 327 -15.59 64.92 -70.53
CA LEU A 327 -15.50 65.25 -69.10
C LEU A 327 -16.63 64.78 -68.14
N ASP A 328 -16.20 64.59 -66.89
CA ASP A 328 -16.74 65.09 -65.60
C ASP A 328 -17.29 64.13 -64.51
N ALA A 329 -16.94 64.55 -63.27
CA ALA A 329 -17.28 64.11 -61.91
C ALA A 329 -16.44 62.93 -61.34
N ALA A 330 -15.41 63.15 -60.50
CA ALA A 330 -15.44 63.57 -59.07
C ALA A 330 -16.12 62.48 -58.20
N ILE A 331 -15.55 61.91 -57.11
CA ILE A 331 -14.92 62.55 -55.95
C ILE A 331 -14.48 61.42 -54.96
N HIS A 332 -13.34 61.64 -54.25
CA HIS A 332 -12.89 61.10 -52.94
C HIS A 332 -12.90 59.56 -52.68
N THR A 333 -11.93 58.92 -52.00
CA THR A 333 -10.93 59.37 -51.03
C THR A 333 -9.87 58.28 -50.86
N THR A 334 -8.59 58.65 -50.95
CA THR A 334 -7.42 57.89 -50.46
C THR A 334 -7.09 58.29 -49.03
N ARG A 335 -6.69 57.35 -48.16
CA ARG A 335 -5.40 57.38 -47.45
C ARG A 335 -5.15 56.17 -46.55
N LYS A 336 -3.90 55.71 -46.63
CA LYS A 336 -3.19 54.73 -45.79
C LYS A 336 -2.45 55.43 -44.62
N PHE A 337 -1.86 54.59 -43.75
CA PHE A 337 -0.79 54.81 -42.75
C PHE A 337 -1.25 55.31 -41.36
N ASP A 338 -0.73 54.85 -40.22
CA ASP A 338 0.07 53.67 -39.81
C ASP A 338 0.18 53.69 -38.26
N ALA A 339 0.50 52.53 -37.69
CA ALA A 339 1.28 52.24 -36.47
C ALA A 339 1.18 53.09 -35.17
N GLY A 340 1.04 52.40 -34.02
CA GLY A 340 1.65 52.87 -32.77
C GLY A 340 0.98 52.44 -31.45
N ALA A 341 1.54 51.40 -30.82
CA ALA A 341 1.71 51.20 -29.37
C ALA A 341 0.53 51.39 -28.38
N LEU A 342 0.19 50.33 -27.62
CA LEU A 342 0.32 50.26 -26.14
C LEU A 342 -0.31 48.95 -25.59
N PHE A 343 0.52 48.13 -24.93
CA PHE A 343 0.18 47.01 -24.02
C PHE A 343 0.11 47.56 -22.56
N PRO A 344 -0.17 46.76 -21.50
CA PRO A 344 -1.47 46.28 -21.00
C PRO A 344 -1.71 46.61 -19.50
N PHE A 345 -2.86 46.28 -18.92
CA PHE A 345 -2.98 45.97 -17.49
C PHE A 345 -4.08 44.92 -17.28
N PHE A 346 -3.66 43.71 -16.88
CA PHE A 346 -4.50 42.64 -16.35
C PHE A 346 -4.12 42.49 -14.86
N GLN A 347 -5.09 42.56 -13.96
CA GLN A 347 -4.96 42.13 -12.56
C GLN A 347 -5.79 40.84 -12.34
N PRO A 348 -5.33 39.92 -11.48
CA PRO A 348 -5.99 38.65 -11.20
C PRO A 348 -6.98 38.76 -10.03
N THR A 349 -8.08 38.00 -10.09
CA THR A 349 -8.98 37.78 -8.96
C THR A 349 -8.76 36.39 -8.36
N SER A 350 -8.51 36.37 -7.06
CA SER A 350 -8.67 35.21 -6.19
C SER A 350 -9.49 35.65 -4.99
N ARG A 351 -10.56 34.91 -4.69
CA ARG A 351 -10.98 34.52 -3.34
C ARG A 351 -11.91 33.33 -3.44
#